data_AF-A0A1I5DA59-F1
#
_entry.id   AF-A0A1I5DA59-F1
#
_cell.length_a   1.000
_cell.length_b   1.000
_cell.length_c   1.000
_cell.angle_alpha   90.00
_cell.angle_beta   90.00
_cell.angle_gamma   90.00
#
_symmetry.space_group_name_H-M   'P 1'
#
loop_
_entity.id
_entity.type
_entity.pdbx_description
1 polymer ?
#
loop_
_entity_poly.entity_id
_entity_poly.type
_entity_poly.pdbx_seq_one_letter_code
_entity_poly.pdbx_strand_id
1 'polypeptide(L)'
;MVYIKFTIKNDSTFTDFQILYNHLIAIRQPGFKEDEGPDYEWDDMTEEEVDIALEELNAFLDTSPEHHRYNKFIPDYAKEYLEKYVEFDNNKIEAFGTHDVLSVFNYLEYGFEVDMHNLKKTNEQFAIVEFSTGNYPFGGLERFLITLKAFNLTPFEYFDGFDVCEITWYSNFEYNTKKIEGEKH
;
A
#
# COMPACT_ATOMS: atom_id res chain seq x y z
N MET A 1 -14.93 13.69 3.21
CA MET A 1 -14.23 13.02 2.10
C MET A 1 -12.90 13.69 1.94
N VAL A 2 -11.82 12.91 1.90
CA VAL A 2 -10.43 13.37 1.75
C VAL A 2 -9.87 12.81 0.45
N TYR A 3 -8.81 13.42 -0.07
CA TYR A 3 -8.17 12.94 -1.30
C TYR A 3 -6.67 13.15 -1.30
N ILE A 4 -5.97 12.39 -2.13
CA ILE A 4 -4.57 12.62 -2.50
C ILE A 4 -4.46 12.63 -4.02
N LYS A 5 -3.82 13.66 -4.58
CA LYS A 5 -3.43 13.72 -6.00
C LYS A 5 -1.96 13.37 -6.14
N PHE A 6 -1.65 12.64 -7.20
CA PHE A 6 -0.30 12.20 -7.51
C PHE A 6 -0.03 12.17 -9.01
N THR A 7 1.24 12.28 -9.38
CA THR A 7 1.68 12.17 -10.77
C THR A 7 1.94 10.71 -11.14
N ILE A 8 1.64 10.37 -12.39
CA ILE A 8 1.92 9.09 -13.02
C ILE A 8 3.09 9.30 -13.98
N LYS A 9 4.19 8.59 -13.75
CA LYS A 9 5.34 8.58 -14.69
C LYS A 9 5.24 7.44 -15.71
N ASN A 10 4.65 6.33 -15.30
CA ASN A 10 4.51 5.14 -16.10
C ASN A 10 3.14 4.49 -15.81
N ASP A 11 2.39 4.20 -16.87
CA ASP A 11 1.08 3.58 -16.78
C ASP A 11 1.12 2.17 -16.18
N SER A 12 2.24 1.44 -16.34
CA SER A 12 2.39 0.12 -15.72
C SER A 12 2.37 0.22 -14.20
N THR A 13 3.06 1.21 -13.63
CA THR A 13 3.15 1.35 -12.16
C THR A 13 1.85 1.84 -11.55
N PHE A 14 1.04 2.60 -12.30
CA PHE A 14 -0.34 2.89 -11.90
C PHE A 14 -1.21 1.63 -11.91
N THR A 15 -1.06 0.78 -12.92
CA THR A 15 -1.79 -0.50 -13.00
C THR A 15 -1.42 -1.42 -11.83
N ASP A 16 -0.14 -1.51 -11.50
CA ASP A 16 0.34 -2.26 -10.32
C ASP A 16 -0.27 -1.69 -9.03
N PHE A 17 -0.34 -0.37 -8.89
CA PHE A 17 -0.99 0.25 -7.73
C PHE A 17 -2.50 0.00 -7.69
N GLN A 18 -3.19 -0.06 -8.85
CA GLN A 18 -4.61 -0.43 -8.89
C GLN A 18 -4.86 -1.84 -8.34
N ILE A 19 -3.95 -2.78 -8.57
CA ILE A 19 -4.02 -4.12 -8.02
C ILE A 19 -3.97 -4.08 -6.48
N LEU A 20 -2.99 -3.36 -5.91
CA LEU A 20 -2.93 -3.13 -4.47
C LEU A 20 -4.19 -2.42 -3.95
N TYR A 21 -4.62 -1.35 -4.60
CA TYR A 21 -5.80 -0.58 -4.21
C TYR A 21 -7.08 -1.44 -4.13
N ASN A 22 -7.28 -2.32 -5.12
CA ASN A 22 -8.42 -3.24 -5.12
C ASN A 22 -8.35 -4.24 -3.96
N HIS A 23 -7.16 -4.73 -3.61
CA HIS A 23 -6.96 -5.54 -2.41
C HIS A 23 -7.31 -4.77 -1.13
N LEU A 24 -6.87 -3.52 -1.01
CA LEU A 24 -7.21 -2.67 0.13
C LEU A 24 -8.73 -2.44 0.25
N ILE A 25 -9.47 -2.37 -0.86
CA ILE A 25 -10.94 -2.37 -0.80
C ILE A 25 -11.47 -3.72 -0.30
N ALA A 26 -11.01 -4.82 -0.90
CA ALA A 26 -11.52 -6.16 -0.65
C ALA A 26 -11.38 -6.57 0.82
N ILE A 27 -10.22 -6.33 1.42
CA ILE A 27 -9.92 -6.71 2.82
C ILE A 27 -10.83 -6.02 3.85
N ARG A 28 -11.41 -4.88 3.49
CA ARG A 28 -12.33 -4.11 4.33
C ARG A 28 -13.80 -4.53 4.17
N GLN A 29 -14.12 -5.38 3.20
CA GLN A 29 -15.49 -5.83 2.98
C GLN A 29 -15.88 -6.97 3.92
N PRO A 30 -17.13 -7.01 4.40
CA PRO A 30 -17.64 -8.16 5.14
C PRO A 30 -17.50 -9.45 4.33
N GLY A 31 -16.94 -10.49 4.96
CA GLY A 31 -16.77 -11.80 4.31
C GLY A 31 -15.51 -11.92 3.46
N PHE A 32 -14.57 -10.95 3.51
CA PHE A 32 -13.22 -11.17 3.01
C PHE A 32 -12.62 -12.42 3.65
N LYS A 33 -12.07 -13.30 2.81
CA LYS A 33 -11.32 -14.47 3.23
C LYS A 33 -9.85 -14.22 2.93
N GLU A 34 -9.01 -14.48 3.91
CA GLU A 34 -7.57 -14.52 3.68
C GLU A 34 -7.21 -15.65 2.71
N ASP A 35 -6.05 -15.57 2.07
CA ASP A 35 -5.57 -16.59 1.14
C ASP A 35 -5.46 -17.93 1.90
N GLU A 36 -6.27 -18.92 1.50
CA GLU A 36 -6.36 -20.23 2.18
C GLU A 36 -5.20 -21.17 1.75
N GLY A 37 -4.36 -20.71 0.82
CA GLY A 37 -3.25 -21.47 0.24
C GLY A 37 -3.63 -22.19 -1.05
N PRO A 38 -2.70 -22.95 -1.62
CA PRO A 38 -2.97 -23.76 -2.80
C PRO A 38 -4.01 -24.85 -2.50
N ASP A 39 -4.96 -25.02 -3.43
CA ASP A 39 -6.00 -26.05 -3.37
C ASP A 39 -5.62 -27.22 -4.28
N TYR A 40 -5.61 -28.43 -3.74
CA TYR A 40 -5.13 -29.63 -4.42
C TYR A 40 -6.20 -30.72 -4.42
N GLU A 41 -6.46 -31.30 -5.59
CA GLU A 41 -7.32 -32.47 -5.77
C GLU A 41 -6.52 -33.76 -5.52
N TRP A 42 -6.21 -34.01 -4.24
CA TRP A 42 -5.30 -35.08 -3.79
C TRP A 42 -5.64 -36.48 -4.32
N ASP A 43 -6.93 -36.75 -4.59
CA ASP A 43 -7.42 -38.07 -4.99
C ASP A 43 -6.99 -38.48 -6.41
N ASP A 44 -6.67 -37.52 -7.27
CA ASP A 44 -6.33 -37.75 -8.68
C ASP A 44 -4.82 -37.62 -8.98
N MET A 45 -3.99 -37.36 -7.96
CA MET A 45 -2.56 -37.08 -8.12
C MET A 45 -1.69 -38.34 -8.06
N THR A 46 -0.63 -38.36 -8.87
CA THR A 46 0.45 -39.36 -8.78
C THR A 46 1.34 -39.10 -7.57
N GLU A 47 2.14 -40.09 -7.15
CA GLU A 47 3.06 -39.95 -6.02
C GLU A 47 4.07 -38.80 -6.21
N GLU A 48 4.61 -38.63 -7.42
CA GLU A 48 5.50 -37.50 -7.75
C GLU A 48 4.79 -36.14 -7.65
N GLU A 49 3.52 -36.06 -8.07
CA GLU A 49 2.73 -34.83 -7.95
C GLU A 49 2.37 -34.52 -6.50
N VAL A 50 2.11 -35.55 -5.68
CA VAL A 50 1.86 -35.40 -4.24
C VAL A 50 3.11 -34.86 -3.54
N ASP A 51 4.30 -35.36 -3.85
CA ASP A 51 5.55 -34.88 -3.26
C ASP A 51 5.77 -33.38 -3.57
N ILE A 52 5.54 -32.96 -4.83
CA ILE A 52 5.63 -31.55 -5.25
C ILE A 52 4.60 -30.69 -4.50
N ALA A 53 3.34 -31.13 -4.43
CA ALA A 53 2.28 -30.39 -3.74
C ALA A 53 2.51 -30.29 -2.23
N LEU A 54 3.11 -31.31 -1.60
CA LEU A 54 3.52 -31.24 -0.20
C LEU A 54 4.67 -30.24 0.00
N GLU A 55 5.65 -30.19 -0.90
CA GLU A 55 6.72 -29.18 -0.83
C GLU A 55 6.15 -27.76 -0.95
N GLU A 56 5.26 -27.52 -1.91
CA GLU A 56 4.59 -26.23 -2.11
C GLU A 56 3.71 -25.84 -0.91
N LEU A 57 2.90 -26.79 -0.40
CA LEU A 57 2.06 -26.55 0.78
C LEU A 57 2.90 -26.26 2.02
N ASN A 58 3.97 -27.01 2.27
CA ASN A 58 4.86 -26.76 3.40
C ASN A 58 5.54 -25.40 3.27
N ALA A 59 6.05 -25.04 2.09
CA ALA A 59 6.63 -23.72 1.85
C ALA A 59 5.61 -22.58 2.06
N PHE A 60 4.35 -22.81 1.68
CA PHE A 60 3.26 -21.89 1.96
C PHE A 60 3.01 -21.75 3.48
N LEU A 61 2.92 -22.86 4.21
CA LEU A 61 2.65 -22.88 5.65
C LEU A 61 3.81 -22.32 6.50
N ASP A 62 5.05 -22.43 6.02
CA ASP A 62 6.24 -21.88 6.68
C ASP A 62 6.32 -20.35 6.59
N THR A 63 5.50 -19.73 5.73
CA THR A 63 5.47 -18.29 5.50
C THR A 63 4.15 -17.71 6.02
N SER A 64 4.18 -16.55 6.68
CA SER A 64 2.96 -15.95 7.20
C SER A 64 2.01 -15.54 6.04
N PRO A 65 0.66 -15.63 6.22
CA PRO A 65 -0.30 -15.19 5.21
C PRO A 65 -0.09 -13.76 4.73
N GLU A 66 0.36 -12.89 5.64
CA GLU A 66 0.72 -11.51 5.34
C GLU A 66 1.87 -11.41 4.33
N HIS A 67 2.91 -12.23 4.48
CA HIS A 67 4.06 -12.22 3.59
C HIS A 67 3.69 -12.72 2.18
N HIS A 68 2.76 -13.67 2.07
CA HIS A 68 2.20 -14.09 0.77
C HIS A 68 1.48 -12.95 0.08
N ARG A 69 0.58 -12.26 0.80
CA ARG A 69 -0.14 -11.09 0.28
C ARG A 69 0.81 -9.95 -0.10
N TYR A 70 1.80 -9.67 0.73
CA TYR A 70 2.82 -8.68 0.44
C TYR A 70 3.55 -9.00 -0.88
N ASN A 71 3.98 -10.25 -1.07
CA ASN A 71 4.63 -10.68 -2.31
C ASN A 71 3.72 -10.64 -3.54
N LYS A 72 2.42 -10.88 -3.35
CA LYS A 72 1.41 -10.90 -4.40
C LYS A 72 1.01 -9.49 -4.87
N PHE A 73 0.90 -8.54 -3.95
CA PHE A 73 0.35 -7.21 -4.22
C PHE A 73 1.39 -6.10 -4.35
N ILE A 74 2.60 -6.32 -3.84
CA ILE A 74 3.69 -5.34 -3.94
C ILE A 74 4.70 -5.85 -4.98
N PRO A 75 4.96 -5.11 -6.08
CA PRO A 75 5.94 -5.51 -7.08
C PRO A 75 7.38 -5.29 -6.56
N ASP A 76 8.35 -6.04 -7.09
CA ASP A 76 9.72 -6.07 -6.55
C ASP A 76 10.40 -4.69 -6.46
N TYR A 77 10.18 -3.81 -7.45
CA TYR A 77 10.73 -2.46 -7.42
C TYR A 77 10.16 -1.61 -6.27
N ALA A 78 8.89 -1.85 -5.90
CA ALA A 78 8.26 -1.19 -4.76
C ALA A 78 8.73 -1.82 -3.45
N LYS A 79 8.96 -3.14 -3.41
CA LYS A 79 9.56 -3.81 -2.25
C LYS A 79 10.93 -3.23 -1.92
N GLU A 80 11.82 -3.14 -2.92
CA GLU A 80 13.16 -2.57 -2.76
C GLU A 80 13.10 -1.12 -2.25
N TYR A 81 12.12 -0.33 -2.72
CA TYR A 81 11.90 1.03 -2.23
C TYR A 81 11.47 1.07 -0.77
N LEU A 82 10.49 0.24 -0.38
CA LEU A 82 9.95 0.19 0.97
C LEU A 82 10.99 -0.34 1.97
N GLU A 83 11.81 -1.31 1.58
CA GLU A 83 12.93 -1.80 2.39
C GLU A 83 13.93 -0.68 2.69
N LYS A 84 14.31 0.12 1.69
CA LYS A 84 15.18 1.29 1.88
C LYS A 84 14.53 2.37 2.73
N TYR A 85 13.22 2.57 2.60
CA TYR A 85 12.48 3.50 3.46
C TYR A 85 12.51 3.03 4.92
N VAL A 86 12.24 1.76 5.18
CA VAL A 86 12.27 1.18 6.52
C VAL A 86 13.67 1.26 7.13
N GLU A 87 14.72 0.97 6.35
CA GLU A 87 16.10 1.16 6.80
C GLU A 87 16.37 2.63 7.17
N PHE A 88 15.95 3.56 6.31
CA PHE A 88 16.09 5.00 6.56
C PHE A 88 15.35 5.47 7.81
N ASP A 89 14.11 5.00 8.01
CA ASP A 89 13.26 5.39 9.14
C ASP A 89 13.78 4.79 10.46
N ASN A 90 14.17 3.51 10.46
CA ASN A 90 14.78 2.86 11.61
C ASN A 90 16.06 3.58 12.06
N ASN A 91 16.85 4.11 11.13
CA ASN A 91 18.05 4.90 11.45
C ASN A 91 17.75 6.25 12.12
N LYS A 92 16.52 6.78 12.00
CA LYS A 92 16.09 8.00 12.70
C LYS A 92 15.60 7.72 14.12
N ILE A 93 15.14 6.50 14.38
CA ILE A 93 14.51 6.10 15.63
C ILE A 93 15.57 5.39 16.49
N GLU A 94 16.45 6.15 17.15
CA GLU A 94 17.58 5.63 17.93
C GLU A 94 17.23 4.67 19.11
N ALA A 95 15.94 4.35 19.40
CA ALA A 95 15.60 3.54 20.58
C ALA A 95 14.23 2.83 20.65
N PHE A 96 13.32 2.94 19.66
CA PHE A 96 11.91 2.50 19.84
C PHE A 96 11.47 1.24 19.07
N GLY A 97 12.43 0.45 18.59
CA GLY A 97 12.19 -0.82 17.91
C GLY A 97 12.37 -0.70 16.40
N THR A 98 12.90 -1.76 15.80
CA THR A 98 13.02 -1.89 14.35
C THR A 98 11.69 -2.32 13.78
N HIS A 99 11.10 -1.51 12.91
CA HIS A 99 9.98 -1.93 12.09
C HIS A 99 10.50 -2.63 10.84
N ASP A 100 9.76 -3.60 10.31
CA ASP A 100 10.06 -4.27 9.04
C ASP A 100 9.11 -3.81 7.93
N VAL A 101 9.33 -4.29 6.72
CA VAL A 101 8.51 -3.90 5.57
C VAL A 101 7.06 -4.41 5.67
N LEU A 102 6.86 -5.54 6.36
CA LEU A 102 5.54 -6.09 6.61
C LEU A 102 4.73 -5.15 7.50
N SER A 103 5.34 -4.46 8.46
CA SER A 103 4.64 -3.46 9.27
C SER A 103 4.02 -2.30 8.45
N VAL A 104 4.62 -1.94 7.31
CA VAL A 104 4.03 -0.98 6.37
C VAL A 104 2.82 -1.60 5.68
N PHE A 105 2.93 -2.86 5.26
CA PHE A 105 1.83 -3.57 4.62
C PHE A 105 0.66 -3.85 5.57
N ASN A 106 0.93 -4.33 6.78
CA ASN A 106 -0.04 -4.47 7.87
C ASN A 106 -0.77 -3.16 8.14
N TYR A 107 -0.04 -2.04 8.14
CA TYR A 107 -0.64 -0.72 8.25
C TYR A 107 -1.61 -0.45 7.10
N LEU A 108 -1.25 -0.73 5.85
CA LEU A 108 -2.17 -0.53 4.73
C LEU A 108 -3.43 -1.40 4.83
N GLU A 109 -3.29 -2.64 5.29
CA GLU A 109 -4.41 -3.58 5.44
C GLU A 109 -5.35 -3.18 6.58
N TYR A 110 -4.80 -2.94 7.77
CA TYR A 110 -5.56 -2.85 9.01
C TYR A 110 -5.40 -1.52 9.75
N GLY A 111 -4.23 -0.88 9.67
CA GLY A 111 -3.95 0.38 10.37
C GLY A 111 -4.46 1.64 9.65
N PHE A 112 -4.63 1.57 8.32
CA PHE A 112 -5.14 2.65 7.49
C PHE A 112 -6.66 2.61 7.52
N GLU A 113 -7.23 3.01 8.65
CA GLU A 113 -8.67 2.98 8.97
C GLU A 113 -9.47 3.99 8.13
N VAL A 114 -9.63 3.66 6.85
CA VAL A 114 -10.32 4.47 5.83
C VAL A 114 -11.26 3.60 5.00
N ASP A 115 -12.32 4.23 4.50
CA ASP A 115 -13.16 3.70 3.44
C ASP A 115 -12.68 4.25 2.10
N MET A 116 -12.16 3.38 1.25
CA MET A 116 -11.69 3.72 -0.09
C MET A 116 -12.89 3.93 -1.02
N HIS A 117 -12.98 5.09 -1.68
CA HIS A 117 -14.11 5.44 -2.57
C HIS A 117 -13.75 5.40 -4.04
N ASN A 118 -12.57 5.92 -4.41
CA ASN A 118 -12.21 6.06 -5.81
C ASN A 118 -10.70 6.04 -6.04
N LEU A 119 -10.30 5.50 -7.17
CA LEU A 119 -8.97 5.63 -7.75
C LEU A 119 -9.13 5.87 -9.25
N LYS A 120 -8.83 7.09 -9.71
CA LYS A 120 -9.06 7.48 -11.11
C LYS A 120 -7.93 8.33 -11.65
N LYS A 121 -7.61 8.14 -12.93
CA LYS A 121 -6.80 9.10 -13.70
C LYS A 121 -7.64 10.34 -13.96
N THR A 122 -7.09 11.52 -13.71
CA THR A 122 -7.68 12.79 -14.14
C THR A 122 -7.19 13.19 -15.53
N ASN A 123 -5.99 12.74 -15.91
CA ASN A 123 -5.47 12.70 -17.27
C ASN A 123 -4.29 11.71 -17.38
N GLU A 124 -3.50 11.75 -18.46
CA GLU A 124 -2.35 10.85 -18.66
C GLU A 124 -1.25 10.99 -17.60
N GLN A 125 -1.11 12.17 -16.99
CA GLN A 125 -0.01 12.49 -16.06
C GLN A 125 -0.45 12.52 -14.60
N PHE A 126 -1.75 12.57 -14.32
CA PHE A 126 -2.28 12.79 -12.97
C PHE A 126 -3.39 11.80 -12.63
N ALA A 127 -3.40 11.40 -11.37
CA ALA A 127 -4.48 10.62 -10.77
C ALA A 127 -4.81 11.13 -9.37
N ILE A 128 -5.96 10.68 -8.90
CA ILE A 128 -6.50 11.00 -7.58
C ILE A 128 -7.02 9.73 -6.92
N VAL A 129 -6.76 9.61 -5.63
CA VAL A 129 -7.39 8.63 -4.74
C VAL A 129 -8.28 9.36 -3.74
N GLU A 130 -9.52 8.93 -3.61
CA GLU A 130 -10.55 9.50 -2.75
C GLU A 130 -10.93 8.47 -1.69
N PHE A 131 -10.96 8.88 -0.42
CA PHE A 131 -11.34 8.03 0.71
C PHE A 131 -12.03 8.84 1.81
N SER A 132 -12.67 8.17 2.76
CA SER A 132 -13.16 8.78 4.00
C SER A 132 -12.53 8.11 5.21
N THR A 133 -12.50 8.83 6.32
CA THR A 133 -12.05 8.31 7.60
C THR A 133 -13.07 8.68 8.66
N GLY A 134 -13.30 7.75 9.61
CA GLY A 134 -14.17 7.98 10.76
C GLY A 134 -13.48 8.74 11.90
N ASN A 135 -12.16 8.94 11.82
CA ASN A 135 -11.35 9.50 12.91
C ASN A 135 -10.80 10.88 12.54
N TYR A 136 -10.87 11.83 13.48
CA TYR A 136 -10.34 13.18 13.31
C TYR A 136 -9.59 13.69 14.56
N PRO A 137 -8.36 14.26 14.43
CA PRO A 137 -7.57 14.45 13.20
C PRO A 137 -7.07 13.13 12.62
N PHE A 138 -7.04 13.03 11.29
CA PHE A 138 -6.58 11.84 10.60
C PHE A 138 -5.05 11.81 10.52
N GLY A 139 -4.44 11.03 11.41
CA GLY A 139 -3.01 10.70 11.35
C GLY A 139 -2.73 9.53 10.40
N GLY A 140 -1.46 9.32 10.06
CA GLY A 140 -1.00 8.11 9.37
C GLY A 140 -0.90 8.17 7.85
N LEU A 141 -1.24 9.30 7.22
CA LEU A 141 -1.09 9.48 5.76
C LEU A 141 0.33 9.18 5.25
N GLU A 142 1.34 9.38 6.07
CA GLU A 142 2.75 9.22 5.70
C GLU A 142 3.06 7.86 5.07
N ARG A 143 2.68 6.75 5.71
CA ARG A 143 2.94 5.40 5.18
C ARG A 143 2.24 5.17 3.85
N PHE A 144 1.05 5.75 3.66
CA PHE A 144 0.34 5.69 2.40
C PHE A 144 1.00 6.57 1.31
N LEU A 145 1.51 7.76 1.64
CA LEU A 145 2.26 8.61 0.72
C LEU A 145 3.59 7.97 0.29
N ILE A 146 4.28 7.31 1.22
CA ILE A 146 5.48 6.52 0.94
C ILE A 146 5.16 5.32 0.05
N THR A 147 4.02 4.65 0.29
CA THR A 147 3.56 3.57 -0.59
C THR A 147 3.30 4.08 -2.00
N LEU A 148 2.60 5.20 -2.19
CA LEU A 148 2.44 5.81 -3.52
C LEU A 148 3.80 6.05 -4.19
N LYS A 149 4.76 6.60 -3.45
CA LYS A 149 6.13 6.80 -3.92
C LYS A 149 6.84 5.50 -4.32
N ALA A 150 6.68 4.43 -3.56
CA ALA A 150 7.22 3.12 -3.88
C ALA A 150 6.68 2.59 -5.22
N PHE A 151 5.43 2.91 -5.55
CA PHE A 151 4.80 2.62 -6.84
C PHE A 151 5.17 3.63 -7.95
N ASN A 152 6.21 4.46 -7.75
CA ASN A 152 6.60 5.55 -8.66
C ASN A 152 5.48 6.57 -8.94
N LEU A 153 4.47 6.63 -8.08
CA LEU A 153 3.41 7.64 -8.10
C LEU A 153 3.85 8.75 -7.15
N THR A 154 3.98 10.00 -7.62
CA THR A 154 4.49 11.08 -6.75
C THR A 154 3.33 11.94 -6.24
N PRO A 155 2.96 11.84 -4.95
CA PRO A 155 1.95 12.72 -4.36
C PRO A 155 2.41 14.17 -4.43
N PHE A 156 1.51 15.08 -4.75
CA PHE A 156 1.82 16.51 -4.83
C PHE A 156 0.77 17.39 -4.14
N GLU A 157 -0.42 16.86 -3.85
CA GLU A 157 -1.49 17.59 -3.18
C GLU A 157 -2.38 16.61 -2.41
N TYR A 158 -2.90 17.00 -1.26
CA TYR A 158 -3.98 16.28 -0.58
C TYR A 158 -4.95 17.26 0.08
N PHE A 159 -6.19 16.83 0.26
CA PHE A 159 -7.18 17.52 1.09
C PHE A 159 -7.43 16.69 2.33
N ASP A 160 -7.18 17.26 3.50
CA ASP A 160 -7.30 16.57 4.80
C ASP A 160 -8.69 16.65 5.43
N GLY A 161 -9.64 17.31 4.75
CA GLY A 161 -10.98 17.59 5.25
C GLY A 161 -11.19 19.05 5.66
N PHE A 162 -10.11 19.83 5.80
CA PHE A 162 -10.13 21.24 6.18
C PHE A 162 -9.36 22.08 5.16
N ASP A 163 -8.12 21.70 4.90
CA ASP A 163 -7.18 22.45 4.09
C ASP A 163 -6.71 21.61 2.90
N VAL A 164 -6.51 22.28 1.76
CA VAL A 164 -5.73 21.71 0.67
C VAL A 164 -4.26 21.95 0.97
N CYS A 165 -3.48 20.87 1.00
CA CYS A 165 -2.06 20.89 1.31
C CYS A 165 -1.26 20.49 0.08
N GLU A 166 -0.29 21.31 -0.30
CA GLU A 166 0.74 20.98 -1.30
C GLU A 166 1.84 20.13 -0.65
N ILE A 167 2.32 19.11 -1.36
CA ILE A 167 3.41 18.23 -0.95
C ILE A 167 4.66 18.57 -1.78
N THR A 168 5.73 18.99 -1.11
CA THR A 168 7.04 19.18 -1.74
C THR A 168 8.03 18.13 -1.27
N TRP A 169 8.41 17.22 -2.15
CA TRP A 169 9.43 16.21 -1.89
C TRP A 169 10.83 16.78 -2.09
N TYR A 170 11.72 16.59 -1.11
CA TYR A 170 13.12 17.00 -1.21
C TYR A 170 14.09 15.81 -1.22
N SER A 171 13.61 14.62 -0.86
CA SER A 171 14.30 13.35 -1.08
C SER A 171 13.29 12.27 -1.48
N ASN A 172 13.75 11.02 -1.58
CA ASN A 172 12.85 9.89 -1.80
C ASN A 172 11.90 9.70 -0.60
N PHE A 173 12.40 9.85 0.61
CA PHE A 173 11.67 9.47 1.82
C PHE A 173 11.15 10.66 2.62
N GLU A 174 11.45 11.88 2.19
CA GLU A 174 11.11 13.06 2.95
C GLU A 174 10.46 14.15 2.10
N TYR A 175 9.47 14.79 2.71
CA TYR A 175 8.66 15.84 2.13
C TYR A 175 8.22 16.82 3.20
N ASN A 176 7.86 18.03 2.77
CA ASN A 176 7.15 18.99 3.59
C ASN A 176 5.77 19.23 3.00
N THR A 177 4.83 19.63 3.86
CA THR A 177 3.49 20.04 3.45
C THR A 177 3.28 21.52 3.71
N LYS A 178 2.57 22.19 2.80
CA LYS A 178 2.21 23.59 2.95
C LYS A 178 0.73 23.75 2.63
N LYS A 179 -0.02 24.39 3.52
CA LYS A 179 -1.41 24.76 3.26
C LYS A 179 -1.48 25.74 2.09
N ILE A 180 -2.34 25.44 1.14
CA ILE A 180 -2.70 26.35 0.06
C ILE A 180 -3.83 27.22 0.61
N GLU A 181 -3.53 28.47 0.93
CA GLU A 181 -4.57 29.45 1.24
C GLU A 181 -5.35 29.72 -0.05
N GLY A 182 -6.55 29.14 -0.16
CA GLY A 182 -7.52 29.54 -1.18
C GLY A 182 -8.13 30.88 -0.83
N GLU A 183 -8.24 31.79 -1.81
CA GLU A 183 -9.07 32.99 -1.68
C GLU A 183 -10.46 32.58 -1.18
N LYS A 184 -10.91 33.23 -0.10
CA LYS A 184 -12.28 33.06 0.41
C LYS A 184 -13.25 33.36 -0.72
N HIS A 185 -13.93 32.33 -1.24
CA HIS A 185 -15.10 32.50 -2.09
C HIS A 185 -16.27 33.07 -1.30
#